data_AF-U5DDL9-F1
#
_entry.id   AF-U5DDL9-F1
#
_cell.length_a   1.000
_cell.length_b   1.000
_cell.length_c   1.000
_cell.angle_alpha   90.00
_cell.angle_beta   90.00
_cell.angle_gamma   90.00
#
_symmetry.space_group_name_H-M   'P 1'
#
loop_
_entity.id
_entity.type
_entity.pdbx_description
1 polymer ?
#
loop_
_entity_poly.entity_id
_entity_poly.type
_entity_poly.pdbx_seq_one_letter_code
_entity_poly.pdbx_strand_id
1 'polypeptide(L)'
;MQAVADIIVSRHFASKGIRPALLSALAEMSSMRFLDGIGPGSGIMGIPYQTALWLNKDIGFKAYKVKAMEDLSNPFLSMYFGTAYVSWLSQYEGRERTDEFVVQAYLRGPDNVNIQETGPLWVKFQRIVPSYEDLKKMNEGNCTIL
;
A
#
# COMPACT_ATOMS: atom_id res chain seq x y z
N MET A 1 8.91 -7.01 2.19
CA MET A 1 7.97 -6.06 1.55
C MET A 1 8.67 -4.95 0.80
N GLN A 2 9.69 -4.29 1.39
CA GLN A 2 10.37 -3.12 0.82
C GLN A 2 10.80 -3.26 -0.65
N ALA A 3 11.56 -4.29 -1.00
CA ALA A 3 12.05 -4.46 -2.37
C ALA A 3 10.92 -4.55 -3.42
N VAL A 4 9.82 -5.23 -3.10
CA VAL A 4 8.65 -5.32 -4.00
C VAL A 4 7.99 -3.95 -4.15
N ALA A 5 7.85 -3.20 -3.05
CA ALA A 5 7.34 -1.83 -3.08
C ALA A 5 8.24 -0.89 -3.90
N ASP A 6 9.56 -0.96 -3.74
CA ASP A 6 10.53 -0.17 -4.50
C ASP A 6 10.41 -0.45 -6.01
N ILE A 7 10.32 -1.73 -6.40
CA ILE A 7 10.16 -2.12 -7.80
C ILE A 7 8.84 -1.60 -8.38
N ILE A 8 7.73 -1.77 -7.66
CA ILE A 8 6.41 -1.32 -8.15
C ILE A 8 6.36 0.20 -8.27
N VAL A 9 6.86 0.93 -7.27
CA VAL A 9 6.88 2.39 -7.29
C VAL A 9 7.75 2.88 -8.44
N SER A 10 9.00 2.40 -8.54
CA SER A 10 9.92 2.85 -9.58
C SER A 10 9.43 2.56 -11.00
N ARG A 11 8.78 1.41 -11.23
CA ARG A 11 8.32 1.01 -12.58
C ARG A 11 6.99 1.63 -12.99
N HIS A 12 6.08 1.87 -12.04
CA HIS A 12 4.70 2.20 -12.37
C HIS A 12 4.17 3.49 -11.73
N PHE A 13 4.81 3.99 -10.68
CA PHE A 13 4.32 5.13 -9.89
C PHE A 13 5.40 6.18 -9.59
N ALA A 14 6.48 6.21 -10.37
CA ALA A 14 7.63 7.09 -10.10
C ALA A 14 7.25 8.58 -10.00
N SER A 15 6.27 9.03 -10.79
CA SER A 15 5.79 10.42 -10.78
C SER A 15 4.79 10.74 -9.67
N LYS A 16 4.39 9.74 -8.86
CA LYS A 16 3.35 9.91 -7.83
C LYS A 16 3.91 10.24 -6.44
N GLY A 17 5.23 10.20 -6.25
CA GLY A 17 5.86 10.52 -4.96
C GLY A 17 5.53 9.55 -3.83
N ILE A 18 5.01 8.35 -4.13
CA ILE A 18 4.61 7.36 -3.12
C ILE A 18 5.85 6.75 -2.48
N ARG A 19 5.95 6.83 -1.15
CA ARG A 19 7.08 6.28 -0.40
C ARG A 19 6.95 4.75 -0.27
N PRO A 20 7.94 3.95 -0.69
CA PRO A 20 7.91 2.49 -0.52
C PRO A 20 7.80 2.03 0.95
N ALA A 21 8.38 2.79 1.89
CA ALA A 21 8.24 2.53 3.32
C ALA A 21 6.79 2.62 3.82
N LEU A 22 6.01 3.56 3.29
CA LEU A 22 4.57 3.68 3.60
C LEU A 22 3.82 2.43 3.13
N LEU A 23 4.11 1.93 1.93
CA LEU A 23 3.51 0.70 1.41
C LEU A 23 3.87 -0.53 2.23
N SER A 24 5.13 -0.64 2.66
CA SER A 24 5.58 -1.74 3.53
C SER A 24 4.87 -1.73 4.90
N ALA A 25 4.70 -0.55 5.50
CA ALA A 25 3.95 -0.40 6.75
C ALA A 25 2.46 -0.74 6.55
N LEU A 26 1.84 -0.32 5.44
CA LEU A 26 0.46 -0.71 5.10
C LEU A 26 0.31 -2.22 4.90
N ALA A 27 1.26 -2.87 4.22
CA ALA A 27 1.25 -4.33 4.07
C ALA A 27 1.30 -5.03 5.43
N GLU A 28 2.13 -4.56 6.35
CA GLU A 28 2.20 -5.11 7.70
C GLU A 28 0.89 -4.91 8.48
N MET A 29 0.29 -3.73 8.39
CA MET A 29 -0.96 -3.44 9.09
C MET A 29 -2.18 -4.16 8.50
N SER A 30 -2.20 -4.37 7.19
CA SER A 30 -3.34 -4.95 6.46
C SER A 30 -3.34 -6.47 6.43
N SER A 31 -2.17 -7.11 6.28
CA SER A 31 -2.08 -8.56 6.06
C SER A 31 -1.09 -9.26 6.99
N MET A 32 -0.45 -8.54 7.92
CA MET A 32 0.73 -9.04 8.67
C MET A 32 1.84 -9.56 7.75
N ARG A 33 1.84 -9.16 6.47
CA ARG A 33 2.73 -9.61 5.39
C ARG A 33 2.50 -11.07 4.97
N PHE A 34 1.34 -11.66 5.26
CA PHE A 34 1.00 -12.98 4.74
C PHE A 34 0.67 -12.93 3.26
N LEU A 35 1.18 -13.89 2.50
CA LEU A 35 1.05 -13.94 1.04
C LEU A 35 -0.40 -14.03 0.57
N ASP A 36 -1.24 -14.77 1.30
CA ASP A 36 -2.66 -14.92 0.96
C ASP A 36 -3.56 -13.84 1.58
N GLY A 37 -2.98 -12.98 2.43
CA GLY A 37 -3.73 -11.94 3.15
C GLY A 37 -4.33 -12.43 4.48
N ILE A 38 -5.23 -11.62 5.05
CA ILE A 38 -5.95 -11.92 6.30
C ILE A 38 -7.43 -11.56 6.13
N GLY A 39 -8.31 -12.46 6.53
CA GLY A 39 -9.76 -12.24 6.53
C GLY A 39 -10.27 -11.97 5.10
N PRO A 40 -11.04 -10.89 4.86
CA PRO A 40 -11.58 -10.59 3.54
C PRO A 40 -10.55 -9.95 2.58
N GLY A 41 -9.37 -9.55 3.08
CA GLY A 41 -8.32 -8.93 2.29
C GLY A 41 -7.41 -9.97 1.66
N SER A 42 -7.21 -9.90 0.34
CA SER A 42 -6.37 -10.85 -0.38
C SER A 42 -4.97 -10.29 -0.61
N GLY A 43 -3.98 -11.16 -0.52
CA GLY A 43 -2.60 -10.79 -0.83
C GLY A 43 -1.91 -9.98 0.26
N ILE A 44 -0.63 -9.69 0.03
CA ILE A 44 0.22 -8.95 0.97
C ILE A 44 -0.23 -7.50 1.23
N MET A 45 -1.03 -6.91 0.34
CA MET A 45 -1.59 -5.57 0.51
C MET A 45 -3.00 -5.57 1.11
N GLY A 46 -3.59 -6.74 1.36
CA GLY A 46 -4.87 -6.89 2.06
C GLY A 46 -6.05 -6.17 1.39
N ILE A 47 -5.97 -5.85 0.10
CA ILE A 47 -7.08 -5.21 -0.60
C ILE A 47 -8.16 -6.25 -0.97
N PRO A 48 -9.44 -5.88 -0.94
CA PRO A 48 -10.48 -6.73 -1.49
C PRO A 48 -10.30 -6.92 -3.01
N TYR A 49 -10.60 -8.12 -3.51
CA TYR A 49 -10.61 -8.40 -4.95
C TYR A 49 -11.46 -7.39 -5.73
N GLN A 50 -12.61 -6.99 -5.19
CA GLN A 50 -13.50 -6.02 -5.84
C GLN A 50 -12.83 -4.65 -6.03
N THR A 51 -12.01 -4.22 -5.07
CA THR A 51 -11.24 -2.97 -5.17
C THR A 51 -10.17 -3.08 -6.26
N ALA A 52 -9.44 -4.19 -6.32
CA ALA A 52 -8.46 -4.43 -7.38
C ALA A 52 -9.11 -4.45 -8.77
N LEU A 53 -10.26 -5.12 -8.88
CA LEU A 53 -11.02 -5.23 -10.12
C LEU A 53 -11.51 -3.86 -10.61
N TRP A 54 -12.05 -3.04 -9.71
CA TRP A 54 -12.50 -1.67 -10.00
C TRP A 54 -11.34 -0.75 -10.39
N LEU A 55 -10.21 -0.81 -9.67
CA LEU A 55 -9.00 -0.06 -10.04
C LEU A 55 -8.51 -0.44 -11.44
N ASN A 56 -8.57 -1.73 -11.77
CA ASN A 56 -8.20 -2.20 -13.09
C ASN A 56 -9.20 -1.73 -14.15
N LYS A 57 -10.50 -1.99 -13.98
CA LYS A 57 -11.53 -1.80 -15.02
C LYS A 57 -11.91 -0.34 -15.21
N ASP A 58 -12.18 0.37 -14.12
CA ASP A 58 -12.87 1.66 -14.13
C ASP A 58 -11.89 2.83 -13.96
N ILE A 59 -10.86 2.67 -13.11
CA ILE A 59 -9.88 3.75 -12.84
C ILE A 59 -8.72 3.75 -13.85
N GLY A 60 -8.44 2.61 -14.49
CA GLY A 60 -7.45 2.52 -15.57
C GLY A 60 -6.05 2.07 -15.15
N PHE A 61 -5.88 1.47 -13.96
CA PHE A 61 -4.61 0.85 -13.56
C PHE A 61 -4.39 -0.50 -14.27
N LYS A 62 -3.80 -0.45 -15.48
CA LYS A 62 -3.73 -1.59 -16.43
C LYS A 62 -2.37 -2.30 -16.53
N ALA A 63 -1.35 -1.92 -15.76
CA ALA A 63 -0.02 -2.54 -15.90
C ALA A 63 -0.02 -4.04 -15.54
N TYR A 64 -0.93 -4.44 -14.65
CA TYR A 64 -1.25 -5.82 -14.34
C TYR A 64 -2.71 -6.11 -14.70
N LYS A 65 -3.02 -7.37 -15.03
CA LYS A 65 -4.39 -7.85 -15.22
C LYS A 65 -4.79 -8.66 -13.99
N VAL A 66 -5.96 -8.38 -13.44
CA VAL A 66 -6.58 -9.15 -12.37
C VAL A 66 -7.84 -9.81 -12.93
N LYS A 67 -7.90 -11.13 -12.88
CA LYS A 67 -8.99 -11.95 -13.45
C LYS A 67 -9.73 -12.73 -12.37
N ALA A 68 -9.03 -13.13 -11.31
CA ALA A 68 -9.58 -13.88 -10.21
C ALA A 68 -8.99 -13.41 -8.86
N MET A 69 -9.56 -13.86 -7.75
CA MET A 69 -9.11 -13.47 -6.41
C MET A 69 -7.69 -13.97 -6.14
N GLU A 70 -7.37 -15.17 -6.61
CA GLU A 70 -6.11 -15.88 -6.41
C GLU A 70 -4.92 -15.16 -7.07
N ASP A 71 -5.19 -14.33 -8.08
CA ASP A 71 -4.15 -13.50 -8.70
C ASP A 71 -3.50 -12.55 -7.67
N LEU A 72 -4.22 -12.17 -6.61
CA LEU A 72 -3.71 -11.31 -5.55
C LEU A 72 -2.76 -12.02 -4.58
N SER A 73 -2.63 -13.35 -4.62
CA SER A 73 -1.54 -14.05 -3.92
C SER A 73 -0.18 -13.79 -4.60
N ASN A 74 -0.16 -13.27 -5.85
CA ASN A 74 1.07 -12.78 -6.46
C ASN A 74 1.52 -11.48 -5.79
N PRO A 75 2.73 -11.43 -5.21
CA PRO A 75 3.15 -10.27 -4.41
C PRO A 75 3.31 -8.98 -5.23
N PHE A 76 3.74 -9.06 -6.49
CA PHE A 76 3.87 -7.89 -7.34
C PHE A 76 2.51 -7.35 -7.78
N LEU A 77 1.57 -8.24 -8.09
CA LEU A 77 0.21 -7.86 -8.47
C LEU A 77 -0.55 -7.25 -7.28
N SER A 78 -0.45 -7.88 -6.10
CA SER A 78 -1.00 -7.34 -4.85
C SER A 78 -0.41 -5.97 -4.52
N MET A 79 0.92 -5.84 -4.57
CA MET A 79 1.61 -4.57 -4.34
C MET A 79 1.19 -3.50 -5.36
N TYR A 80 1.08 -3.85 -6.64
CA TYR A 80 0.64 -2.94 -7.69
C TYR A 80 -0.73 -2.35 -7.40
N PHE A 81 -1.74 -3.19 -7.10
CA PHE A 81 -3.08 -2.68 -6.82
C PHE A 81 -3.20 -2.01 -5.46
N GLY A 82 -2.44 -2.43 -4.44
CA GLY A 82 -2.33 -1.68 -3.19
C GLY A 82 -1.75 -0.29 -3.40
N THR A 83 -0.70 -0.18 -4.22
CA THR A 83 -0.09 1.12 -4.58
C THR A 83 -1.03 1.97 -5.42
N ALA A 84 -1.76 1.37 -6.37
CA ALA A 84 -2.80 2.04 -7.14
C ALA A 84 -3.90 2.61 -6.23
N TYR A 85 -4.31 1.84 -5.22
CA TYR A 85 -5.32 2.30 -4.27
C TYR A 85 -4.82 3.47 -3.42
N VAL A 86 -3.57 3.41 -2.92
CA VAL A 86 -2.91 4.53 -2.24
C VAL A 86 -2.86 5.77 -3.15
N SER A 87 -2.48 5.59 -4.43
CA SER A 87 -2.45 6.68 -5.41
C SER A 87 -3.81 7.29 -5.69
N TRP A 88 -4.89 6.52 -5.61
CA TRP A 88 -6.25 7.02 -5.80
C TRP A 88 -6.75 7.73 -4.54
N LEU A 89 -6.50 7.15 -3.36
CA LEU A 89 -6.86 7.73 -2.07
C LEU A 89 -6.17 9.06 -1.80
N SER A 90 -4.93 9.26 -2.28
CA SER A 90 -4.21 10.52 -2.13
C SER A 90 -4.88 11.71 -2.84
N GLN A 91 -5.83 11.43 -3.74
CA GLN A 91 -6.61 12.43 -4.48
C GLN A 91 -8.12 12.24 -4.28
N TYR A 92 -8.52 11.58 -3.18
CA TYR A 92 -9.92 11.23 -2.92
C TYR A 92 -10.84 12.47 -2.89
N GLU A 93 -11.97 12.39 -3.61
CA GLU A 93 -12.92 13.50 -3.87
C GLU A 93 -12.29 14.69 -4.63
N GLY A 94 -11.29 14.44 -5.47
CA GLY A 94 -10.70 15.47 -6.34
C GLY A 94 -9.82 16.48 -5.60
N ARG A 95 -9.38 16.15 -4.38
CA ARG A 95 -8.46 16.97 -3.59
C ARG A 95 -7.33 16.13 -3.01
N GLU A 96 -6.20 16.77 -2.79
CA GLU A 96 -5.06 16.16 -2.10
C GLU A 96 -5.44 15.76 -0.67
N ARG A 97 -5.02 14.56 -0.27
CA ARG A 97 -5.24 13.99 1.06
C ARG A 97 -3.94 13.82 1.81
N THR A 98 -4.02 13.95 3.13
CA THR A 98 -2.90 13.68 4.04
C THR A 98 -2.60 12.19 4.12
N ASP A 99 -1.35 11.84 4.48
CA ASP A 99 -0.97 10.46 4.74
C ASP A 99 -1.86 9.81 5.81
N GLU A 100 -2.28 10.56 6.83
CA GLU A 100 -3.20 10.06 7.86
C GLU A 100 -4.55 9.66 7.27
N PHE A 101 -5.14 10.51 6.44
CA PHE A 101 -6.38 10.18 5.74
C PHE A 101 -6.18 8.94 4.87
N VAL A 102 -5.10 8.89 4.07
CA VAL A 102 -4.82 7.77 3.17
C VAL A 102 -4.68 6.46 3.93
N VAL A 103 -3.92 6.44 5.03
CA VAL A 103 -3.72 5.24 5.85
C VAL A 103 -5.04 4.77 6.48
N GLN A 104 -5.82 5.68 7.05
CA GLN A 104 -7.11 5.32 7.64
C GLN A 104 -8.10 4.83 6.59
N ALA A 105 -8.21 5.52 5.46
CA ALA A 105 -9.08 5.17 4.35
C ALA A 105 -8.69 3.83 3.72
N TYR A 106 -7.39 3.55 3.63
CA TYR A 106 -6.89 2.28 3.10
C TYR A 106 -7.36 1.10 3.97
N LEU A 107 -7.29 1.26 5.30
CA LEU A 107 -7.59 0.19 6.25
C LEU A 107 -9.09 0.02 6.55
N ARG A 108 -9.89 1.10 6.43
CA ARG A 108 -11.31 1.11 6.84
C ARG A 108 -12.29 1.46 5.72
N GLY A 109 -11.80 1.87 4.55
CA GLY A 109 -12.59 2.50 3.51
C GLY A 109 -12.68 4.03 3.70
N PRO A 110 -12.69 4.81 2.61
CA PRO A 110 -12.61 6.26 2.65
C PRO A 110 -13.82 6.94 3.32
N ASP A 111 -14.99 6.32 3.25
CA ASP A 111 -16.23 6.84 3.88
C ASP A 111 -16.25 6.65 5.41
N ASN A 112 -15.32 5.84 5.95
CA ASN A 112 -15.25 5.49 7.37
C ASN A 112 -14.12 6.22 8.11
N VAL A 113 -13.50 7.24 7.50
CA VAL A 113 -12.44 8.02 8.12
C VAL A 113 -13.02 9.06 9.07
N ASN A 114 -12.64 8.98 10.35
CA ASN A 114 -12.95 10.03 11.32
C ASN A 114 -11.74 10.98 11.42
N ILE A 115 -11.91 12.22 10.97
CA ILE A 115 -10.84 13.25 10.93
C ILE A 115 -10.71 13.99 12.28
N GLN A 116 -11.69 13.85 13.19
CA GLN A 116 -11.73 14.61 14.43
C GLN A 116 -10.83 14.04 15.54
N GLU A 117 -10.40 12.77 15.41
CA GLU A 117 -9.52 12.13 16.36
C GLU A 117 -8.42 11.38 15.61
N THR A 118 -7.17 11.61 16.01
CA THR A 118 -6.06 10.79 15.55
C THR A 118 -6.28 9.35 15.99
N GLY A 119 -6.67 8.50 15.05
CA GLY A 119 -7.10 7.14 15.34
C GLY A 119 -5.95 6.22 15.78
N PRO A 120 -6.24 5.15 16.55
CA PRO A 120 -5.23 4.17 16.97
C PRO A 120 -4.48 3.53 15.79
N LEU A 121 -5.08 3.50 14.60
CA LEU A 121 -4.44 3.04 13.38
C LEU A 121 -3.29 3.95 12.93
N TRP A 122 -3.48 5.28 12.98
CA TRP A 122 -2.43 6.22 12.60
C TRP A 122 -1.25 6.15 13.57
N VAL A 123 -1.52 6.10 14.87
CA VAL A 123 -0.48 5.94 15.89
C VAL A 123 0.30 4.64 15.68
N LYS A 124 -0.38 3.54 15.36
CA LYS A 124 0.28 2.26 15.03
C LYS A 124 1.13 2.40 13.77
N PHE A 125 0.63 3.04 12.72
CA PHE A 125 1.37 3.29 11.48
C PHE A 125 2.66 4.08 11.74
N GLN A 126 2.58 5.18 12.49
CA GLN A 126 3.73 6.03 12.83
C GLN A 126 4.82 5.28 13.60
N ARG A 127 4.47 4.23 14.36
CA ARG A 127 5.45 3.37 15.04
C ARG A 127 6.15 2.39 14.10
N ILE A 128 5.48 1.96 13.04
CA ILE A 128 5.97 0.94 12.10
C ILE A 128 6.81 1.57 11.00
N VAL A 129 6.35 2.68 10.40
CA VAL A 129 6.96 3.26 9.20
C VAL A 129 8.46 3.60 9.33
N PRO A 130 9.00 4.09 10.47
CA PRO A 130 10.41 4.43 10.57
C PRO A 130 11.33 3.22 10.37
N SER A 131 10.92 2.03 10.82
CA SER A 131 11.71 0.80 10.64
C SER A 131 11.96 0.48 9.16
N TYR A 132 11.02 0.84 8.28
CA TYR A 132 11.16 0.65 6.84
C TYR A 132 11.96 1.77 6.17
N GLU A 133 11.94 2.98 6.73
CA GLU A 133 12.79 4.08 6.26
C GLU A 133 14.27 3.86 6.62
N ASP A 134 14.55 3.34 7.81
CA ASP A 134 15.90 3.05 8.25
C ASP A 134 16.50 1.85 7.52
N LEU A 135 15.70 0.81 7.23
CA LEU A 135 16.12 -0.28 6.34
C LEU A 135 16.52 0.22 4.95
N LYS A 136 15.80 1.21 4.41
CA LYS A 136 16.17 1.84 3.13
C LYS A 136 17.52 2.55 3.24
N LYS A 137 17.73 3.36 4.29
CA LYS A 137 19.02 4.04 4.52
C LYS A 137 20.18 3.07 4.69
N MET A 138 19.99 1.96 5.41
CA MET A 138 21.02 0.91 5.56
C MET A 138 21.36 0.24 4.23
N ASN A 139 20.38 0.04 3.34
CA ASN A 139 20.63 -0.54 2.02
C ASN A 139 21.30 0.46 1.04
N GLU A 140 21.08 1.77 1.23
CA GLU A 140 21.74 2.83 0.46
C GLU A 140 23.16 3.14 0.99
N GLY A 141 23.40 2.91 2.29
CA GLY A 141 24.68 3.12 2.96
C GLY A 141 25.42 1.82 3.24
N ASN A 142 26.26 1.37 2.29
CA ASN A 142 27.33 0.39 2.49
C ASN A 142 26.96 -0.97 3.10
N CYS A 143 26.86 -1.98 2.22
CA CYS A 143 27.25 -3.34 2.58
C CYS A 143 28.79 -3.36 2.72
N THR A 144 29.31 -3.07 3.92
CA THR A 144 30.70 -3.39 4.26
C THR A 144 30.67 -4.74 4.97
N ILE A 145 31.03 -5.80 4.25
CA ILE A 145 31.35 -7.08 4.88
C ILE A 145 32.68 -6.85 5.61
N LEU A 146 32.64 -6.93 6.96
CA LEU A 146 33.83 -7.06 7.80
C LEU A 146 34.26 -8.52 7.87
#